data_AF-A0A2G3ALX7-F1
#
_entry.id   AF-A0A2G3ALX7-F1
#
_cell.length_a   1.000
_cell.length_b   1.000
_cell.length_c   1.000
_cell.angle_alpha   90.00
_cell.angle_beta   90.00
_cell.angle_gamma   90.00
#
_symmetry.space_group_name_H-M   'P 1'
#
loop_
_entity.id
_entity.type
_entity.pdbx_description
1 polymer ?
#
loop_
_entity_poly.entity_id
_entity_poly.type
_entity_poly.pdbx_seq_one_letter_code
_entity_poly.pdbx_strand_id
1 'polypeptide(L)'
;MPSRRCSITLVSFPSVLIWLSQAPEKMENNNNVYIGRTSPPQVPEAYLKQFEKDFSRFLQSRSEEIVTVGHMALAFMGRGSPDPYGIHCGFLDLLSKSLIELVQEVHYFTLLTTCFLPIIR
;
A
#
# COMPACT_ATOMS: atom_id res chain seq x y z
N MET A 1 31.42 -19.70 -25.24
CA MET A 1 30.52 -20.09 -24.13
C MET A 1 29.50 -18.98 -23.94
N PRO A 2 28.19 -19.21 -24.13
CA PRO A 2 27.21 -18.17 -23.84
C PRO A 2 27.20 -17.93 -22.33
N SER A 3 27.47 -16.69 -21.93
CA SER A 3 27.41 -16.24 -20.54
C SER A 3 25.99 -16.50 -19.99
N ARG A 4 25.88 -17.23 -18.88
CA ARG A 4 24.62 -17.43 -18.16
C ARG A 4 24.17 -16.07 -17.61
N ARG A 5 23.24 -15.40 -18.27
CA ARG A 5 22.56 -14.22 -17.70
C ARG A 5 21.55 -14.71 -16.66
N CYS A 6 21.96 -14.76 -15.39
CA CYS A 6 21.03 -14.76 -14.27
C CYS A 6 20.66 -13.30 -13.96
N SER A 7 19.46 -12.85 -14.33
CA SER A 7 18.90 -11.60 -13.80
C SER A 7 18.40 -11.87 -12.38
N ILE A 8 19.28 -11.75 -11.40
CA ILE A 8 18.91 -11.79 -9.99
C ILE A 8 18.32 -10.41 -9.65
N THR A 9 17.00 -10.28 -9.65
CA THR A 9 16.35 -9.10 -9.07
C THR A 9 16.05 -9.38 -7.60
N LEU A 10 16.99 -9.04 -6.71
CA LEU A 10 16.73 -9.00 -5.27
C LEU A 10 15.90 -7.75 -4.97
N VAL A 11 14.57 -7.87 -4.97
CA VAL A 11 13.71 -6.80 -4.44
C VAL A 11 13.67 -6.90 -2.92
N SER A 12 14.74 -6.45 -2.27
CA SER A 12 14.80 -6.27 -0.82
C SER A 12 14.44 -4.83 -0.46
N PHE A 13 13.15 -4.55 -0.35
CA PHE A 13 12.63 -3.57 0.59
C PHE A 13 11.43 -4.23 1.29
N PRO A 14 11.17 -3.92 2.58
CA PRO A 14 10.16 -4.61 3.38
C PRO A 14 8.75 -4.15 2.96
N SER A 15 8.38 -4.19 1.68
CA SER A 15 7.17 -3.49 1.24
C SER A 15 6.74 -3.65 -0.23
N VAL A 16 7.14 -4.66 -1.00
CA VAL A 16 6.73 -4.68 -2.43
C VAL A 16 5.21 -4.89 -2.60
N LEU A 17 4.52 -5.51 -1.63
CA LEU A 17 3.04 -5.54 -1.58
C LEU A 17 2.39 -4.19 -1.23
N ILE A 18 3.19 -3.22 -0.76
CA ILE A 18 2.74 -1.86 -0.39
C ILE A 18 2.93 -0.90 -1.57
N TRP A 19 3.89 -1.18 -2.46
CA TRP A 19 4.17 -0.36 -3.65
C TRP A 19 3.45 -0.92 -4.88
N LEU A 20 2.15 -0.69 -4.92
CA LEU A 20 1.36 -0.81 -6.14
C LEU A 20 1.80 0.29 -7.13
N SER A 21 1.62 0.07 -8.43
CA SER A 21 1.93 1.08 -9.46
C SER A 21 1.07 2.34 -9.31
N GLN A 22 -0.09 2.19 -8.68
CA GLN A 22 -1.04 3.25 -8.34
C GLN A 22 -1.93 2.79 -7.19
N ALA A 23 -2.59 3.74 -6.53
CA ALA A 23 -3.67 3.40 -5.61
C ALA A 23 -4.80 2.65 -6.36
N PRO A 24 -5.52 1.72 -5.70
CA PRO A 24 -6.67 1.05 -6.30
C PRO A 24 -7.70 2.06 -6.78
N GLU A 25 -8.20 1.87 -8.01
CA GLU A 25 -9.04 2.85 -8.68
C GLU A 25 -10.42 2.99 -7.99
N LYS A 26 -10.87 4.23 -7.76
CA LYS A 26 -12.23 4.59 -7.28
C LYS A 26 -12.65 3.92 -5.97
N MET A 27 -11.88 4.16 -4.92
CA MET A 27 -12.18 3.61 -3.61
C MET A 27 -12.10 4.66 -2.51
N GLU A 28 -13.18 4.79 -1.76
CA GLU A 28 -13.18 5.48 -0.48
C GLU A 28 -12.75 4.51 0.62
N ASN A 29 -11.56 4.71 1.15
CA ASN A 29 -11.08 4.05 2.34
C ASN A 29 -10.96 5.07 3.47
N ASN A 30 -12.12 5.59 3.88
CA ASN A 30 -12.20 6.71 4.82
C ASN A 30 -11.40 6.40 6.08
N ASN A 31 -10.56 7.35 6.49
CA ASN A 31 -9.74 7.29 7.70
C ASN A 31 -8.64 6.22 7.70
N ASN A 32 -8.37 5.52 6.59
CA ASN A 32 -7.22 4.60 6.51
C ASN A 32 -6.40 4.87 5.25
N VAL A 33 -5.08 4.90 5.39
CA VAL A 33 -4.15 5.02 4.25
C VAL A 33 -3.88 3.69 3.55
N TYR A 34 -4.34 2.59 4.13
CA TYR A 34 -4.20 1.22 3.64
C TYR A 34 -5.36 0.34 4.13
N ILE A 35 -5.36 -0.96 3.81
CA ILE A 35 -6.30 -1.93 4.38
C ILE A 35 -6.18 -1.91 5.91
N GLY A 36 -7.23 -1.44 6.57
CA GLY A 36 -7.35 -1.40 8.02
C GLY A 36 -8.63 -2.08 8.50
N ARG A 37 -8.74 -2.34 9.80
CA ARG A 37 -9.92 -3.00 10.42
C ARG A 37 -11.25 -2.29 10.14
N THR A 38 -11.22 -0.98 9.93
CA THR A 38 -12.39 -0.15 9.64
C THR A 38 -12.64 0.02 8.13
N SER A 39 -11.78 -0.55 7.29
CA SER A 39 -11.93 -0.48 5.83
C SER A 39 -13.11 -1.33 5.35
N PRO A 40 -13.92 -0.82 4.40
CA PRO A 40 -14.98 -1.60 3.78
C PRO A 40 -14.47 -2.92 3.15
N PRO A 41 -15.32 -3.96 3.03
CA PRO A 41 -14.97 -5.24 2.40
C PRO A 41 -14.42 -5.14 0.98
N GLN A 42 -14.82 -4.11 0.23
CA GLN A 42 -14.33 -3.87 -1.12
C GLN A 42 -12.85 -3.50 -1.13
N VAL A 43 -12.31 -2.94 -0.04
CA VAL A 43 -10.94 -2.44 0.06
C VAL A 43 -9.89 -3.52 -0.16
N PRO A 44 -9.85 -4.61 0.61
CA PRO A 44 -8.97 -5.73 0.34
C PRO A 44 -9.03 -6.25 -1.11
N GLU A 45 -10.23 -6.33 -1.68
CA GLU A 45 -10.45 -6.85 -3.03
C GLU A 45 -9.82 -5.97 -4.10
N ALA A 46 -9.95 -4.64 -3.99
CA ALA A 46 -9.34 -3.73 -4.96
C ALA A 46 -7.81 -3.70 -4.86
N TYR A 47 -7.25 -3.76 -3.64
CA TYR A 47 -5.81 -3.91 -3.45
C TYR A 47 -5.29 -5.21 -4.07
N LEU A 48 -6.03 -6.31 -3.91
CA LEU A 48 -5.67 -7.59 -4.53
C LEU A 48 -5.69 -7.48 -6.06
N LYS A 49 -6.76 -6.94 -6.66
CA LYS A 49 -6.87 -6.76 -8.12
C LYS A 49 -5.74 -5.90 -8.69
N GLN A 50 -5.39 -4.82 -8.00
CA GLN A 50 -4.30 -3.94 -8.43
C GLN A 50 -2.95 -4.65 -8.31
N PHE A 51 -2.72 -5.41 -7.23
CA PHE A 51 -1.53 -6.23 -7.08
C PHE A 51 -1.40 -7.27 -8.19
N GLU A 52 -2.47 -8.02 -8.49
CA GLU A 52 -2.45 -9.05 -9.54
C GLU A 52 -2.13 -8.45 -10.91
N LYS A 53 -2.71 -7.28 -11.23
CA LYS A 53 -2.44 -6.53 -12.46
C LYS A 53 -0.97 -6.09 -12.55
N ASP A 54 -0.43 -5.51 -11.49
CA ASP A 54 0.94 -5.00 -11.44
C ASP A 54 1.96 -6.14 -11.47
N PHE A 55 1.70 -7.20 -10.70
CA PHE A 55 2.55 -8.36 -10.63
C PHE A 55 2.57 -9.13 -11.96
N SER A 56 1.42 -9.27 -12.62
CA SER A 56 1.35 -9.88 -13.96
C SER A 56 2.15 -9.08 -14.97
N ARG A 57 2.04 -7.75 -14.96
CA ARG A 57 2.83 -6.88 -15.84
C ARG A 57 4.33 -7.00 -15.56
N PHE A 58 4.73 -7.02 -14.29
CA PHE A 58 6.11 -7.24 -13.89
C PHE A 58 6.64 -8.57 -14.43
N LEU A 59 5.90 -9.67 -14.27
CA LEU A 59 6.29 -10.97 -14.78
C LEU A 59 6.38 -10.99 -16.31
N GLN A 60 5.44 -10.37 -17.02
CA GLN A 60 5.49 -10.25 -18.48
C GLN A 60 6.75 -9.51 -18.93
N SER A 61 7.03 -8.32 -18.40
CA SER A 61 8.24 -7.56 -18.74
C SER A 61 9.52 -8.33 -18.44
N ARG A 62 9.55 -9.10 -17.34
CA ARG A 62 10.72 -9.91 -17.01
C ARG A 62 10.85 -11.17 -17.85
N SER A 63 9.74 -11.74 -18.32
CA SER A 63 9.77 -12.93 -19.19
C SER A 63 10.49 -12.66 -20.51
N GLU A 64 10.42 -11.43 -21.01
CA GLU A 64 11.13 -10.99 -22.23
C GLU A 64 12.64 -10.84 -22.03
N GLU A 65 13.07 -10.50 -20.81
CA GLU A 65 14.48 -10.27 -20.46
C GLU A 65 15.21 -11.55 -20.02
N ILE A 66 14.46 -12.56 -19.58
CA ILE A 66 15.00 -13.86 -19.15
C ILE A 66 15.29 -14.71 -20.38
N VAL A 67 16.57 -15.00 -20.61
CA VAL A 67 17.02 -15.96 -21.65
C VAL A 67 16.38 -17.33 -21.38
N THR A 68 16.23 -18.17 -22.41
CA THR A 68 15.56 -19.50 -22.40
C THR A 68 15.99 -20.51 -21.31
N VAL A 69 16.99 -20.20 -20.47
CA VAL A 69 17.47 -21.02 -19.33
C VAL A 69 17.75 -20.16 -18.07
N GLY A 70 17.26 -18.93 -18.00
CA GLY A 70 17.42 -18.03 -16.87
C GLY A 70 16.43 -18.36 -15.73
N HIS A 71 16.86 -18.14 -14.50
CA HIS A 71 16.01 -18.33 -13.31
C HIS A 71 15.70 -16.96 -12.69
N MET A 72 14.51 -16.84 -12.11
CA MET A 72 14.11 -15.69 -11.31
C MET A 72 13.83 -16.15 -9.88
N ALA A 73 14.47 -15.50 -8.92
CA ALA A 73 14.12 -15.61 -7.51
C ALA A 73 13.43 -14.31 -7.09
N LEU A 74 12.24 -14.43 -6.49
CA LEU A 74 11.47 -13.31 -5.95
C LEU A 74 11.27 -13.51 -4.46
N ALA A 75 11.52 -12.46 -3.67
CA ALA A 75 11.28 -12.44 -2.25
C ALA A 75 10.39 -11.25 -1.91
N PHE A 76 9.28 -11.50 -1.22
CA PHE A 76 8.32 -10.49 -0.81
C PHE A 76 7.94 -10.70 0.65
N MET A 77 7.62 -9.61 1.34
CA MET A 77 6.94 -9.69 2.62
C MET A 77 5.48 -10.08 2.35
N GLY A 78 5.11 -11.29 2.74
CA GLY A 78 3.74 -11.80 2.65
C GLY A 78 2.98 -11.65 3.96
N ARG A 79 1.80 -12.27 4.00
CA ARG A 79 0.95 -12.35 5.19
C ARG A 79 0.91 -13.79 5.69
N GLY A 80 1.09 -14.00 7.00
CA GLY A 80 0.96 -15.33 7.61
C GLY A 80 -0.48 -15.75 7.88
N SER A 81 -1.42 -14.82 7.80
CA SER A 81 -2.86 -15.03 8.02
C SER A 81 -3.63 -14.75 6.74
N PRO A 82 -4.69 -15.54 6.44
CA PRO A 82 -5.60 -15.24 5.33
C PRO A 82 -6.49 -14.02 5.61
N ASP A 83 -6.59 -13.57 6.87
CA ASP A 83 -7.32 -12.35 7.23
C ASP A 83 -6.64 -11.12 6.58
N PRO A 84 -7.32 -10.44 5.63
CA PRO A 84 -6.76 -9.26 4.98
C PRO A 84 -6.63 -8.06 5.94
N TYR A 85 -7.35 -8.09 7.07
CA TYR A 85 -7.32 -7.07 8.12
C TYR A 85 -6.35 -7.41 9.26
N GLY A 86 -5.53 -8.45 9.08
CA GLY A 86 -4.51 -8.83 10.04
C GLY A 86 -3.39 -7.78 10.16
N ILE A 87 -2.60 -7.88 11.24
CA ILE A 87 -1.50 -6.95 11.52
C ILE A 87 -0.30 -7.32 10.64
N HIS A 88 -0.35 -6.90 9.38
CA HIS A 88 0.74 -7.12 8.42
C HIS A 88 1.50 -5.84 8.10
N CYS A 89 0.87 -4.68 8.33
CA CYS A 89 1.43 -3.35 8.09
C CYS A 89 1.14 -2.39 9.26
N GLY A 90 1.48 -2.78 10.50
CA GLY A 90 1.13 -2.01 11.70
C GLY A 90 1.60 -0.54 11.71
N PHE A 91 2.65 -0.21 10.95
CA PHE A 91 3.09 1.19 10.80
C PHE A 91 2.09 2.04 9.97
N LEU A 92 1.36 1.46 9.01
CA LEU A 92 0.35 2.17 8.23
C LEU A 92 -0.93 2.42 9.04
N ASP A 93 -1.26 1.52 9.97
CA ASP A 93 -2.33 1.75 10.93
C ASP A 93 -2.00 2.93 11.85
N LEU A 94 -0.76 2.99 12.34
CA LEU A 94 -0.27 4.13 13.15
C LEU A 94 -0.27 5.42 12.34
N LEU A 95 0.21 5.38 11.08
CA LEU A 95 0.19 6.53 10.19
C LEU A 95 -1.25 7.03 9.96
N SER A 96 -2.21 6.13 9.75
CA SER A 96 -3.63 6.50 9.60
C SER A 96 -4.14 7.22 10.84
N LYS A 97 -3.85 6.70 12.04
CA LYS A 97 -4.27 7.33 13.30
C LYS A 97 -3.64 8.72 13.48
N SER A 98 -2.34 8.85 13.27
CA SER A 98 -1.65 10.14 13.40
C SER A 98 -2.19 11.17 12.41
N LEU A 99 -2.51 10.78 11.18
CA LEU A 99 -3.12 11.69 10.21
C LEU A 99 -4.51 12.15 10.62
N ILE A 100 -5.34 11.25 11.19
CA ILE A 100 -6.67 11.63 11.72
C ILE A 100 -6.50 12.64 12.86
N GLU A 101 -5.59 12.40 13.79
CA GLU A 101 -5.31 13.30 14.92
C GLU A 101 -4.90 14.70 14.41
N LEU A 102 -3.98 14.77 13.44
CA LEU A 102 -3.57 16.04 12.83
C LEU A 102 -4.74 16.78 12.15
N VAL A 103 -5.62 16.07 11.45
CA VAL A 103 -6.82 16.68 10.84
C VAL A 103 -7.76 17.22 11.91
N GLN A 104 -7.94 16.51 13.02
CA GLN A 104 -8.79 16.94 14.12
C GLN A 104 -8.23 18.16 14.85
N GLU A 105 -6.92 18.21 15.09
CA GLU A 105 -6.27 19.38 15.71
C GLU A 105 -6.45 20.64 14.87
N VAL A 106 -6.22 20.55 13.55
CA VAL A 106 -6.43 21.66 12.62
C VAL A 106 -7.89 22.11 12.60
N HIS A 107 -8.83 21.15 12.62
CA HIS A 107 -10.26 21.46 12.65
C HIS A 107 -10.66 22.19 13.94
N TYR A 108 -10.21 21.71 15.09
CA TYR A 108 -10.45 22.35 16.39
C TYR A 108 -9.88 23.77 16.44
N PHE A 109 -8.64 23.96 15.97
CA PHE A 109 -8.01 25.28 15.90
C PHE A 109 -8.79 26.24 14.98
N THR A 110 -9.28 25.75 13.84
CA THR A 110 -10.09 26.54 12.91
C THR A 110 -11.42 26.94 13.55
N LEU A 111 -12.13 26.02 14.21
CA LEU A 111 -13.39 26.33 14.89
C LEU A 111 -13.20 27.35 16.01
N LEU A 112 -12.16 27.23 16.84
CA LEU A 112 -11.85 28.20 17.89
C LEU A 112 -11.59 29.60 17.32
N THR A 113 -10.86 29.69 16.21
CA THR A 113 -10.48 30.99 15.61
C THR A 113 -11.57 31.64 14.79
N THR A 114 -12.39 30.86 14.08
CA THR A 114 -13.44 31.39 13.20
C THR A 114 -14.80 31.51 13.88
N CYS A 115 -15.15 30.62 14.80
CA CYS A 115 -16.45 30.61 15.44
C CYS A 115 -16.44 31.26 16.83
N PHE A 116 -15.38 31.11 17.64
CA PHE A 116 -15.38 31.58 19.03
C PHE A 116 -14.72 32.96 19.23
N LEU A 117 -13.61 33.22 18.56
CA LEU A 117 -12.90 34.51 18.63
C LEU A 117 -13.75 35.74 18.24
N PRO A 118 -14.64 35.71 17.24
CA PRO A 118 -15.54 36.82 16.94
C PRO A 118 -16.76 36.93 17.87
N ILE A 119 -17.02 35.96 18.76
CA ILE A 119 -18.11 36.03 19.76
C ILE A 119 -17.66 36.74 21.05
N ILE A 120 -16.35 36.86 21.28
CA ILE A 120 -15.76 37.46 22.50
C ILE A 120 -15.29 38.92 22.25
N ARG A 121 -15.61 39.50 21.09
CA ARG A 121 -15.23 40.88 20.70
C ARG A 121 -16.46 41.74 20.51
#